data_AF-W3AQB6-F1
#
_entry.id   AF-W3AQB6-F1
#
_cell.length_a   1.000
_cell.length_b   1.000
_cell.length_c   1.000
_cell.angle_alpha   90.00
_cell.angle_beta   90.00
_cell.angle_gamma   90.00
#
_symmetry.space_group_name_H-M   'P 1'
#
loop_
_entity.id
_entity.type
_entity.pdbx_description
1 polymer ?
#
loop_
_entity_poly.entity_id
_entity_poly.type
_entity_poly.pdbx_seq_one_letter_code
_entity_poly.pdbx_strand_id
1 'polypeptide(L)'
;QRPVLAFGNSGSDTSMMNYVIDKRNPYPAAAFMVVADDDVREWGTQNWEEKSAQYKEQGYIPVSMKTDFAEIYPENITKADTQYTEPETADTGAAETKTAA
;
A
#
# COMPACT_ATOMS: atom_id res chain seq x y z
N GLN A 1 -15.60 -20.95 3.93
CA GLN A 1 -16.05 -19.62 4.36
C GLN A 1 -15.22 -18.58 3.62
N ARG A 2 -15.77 -17.40 3.32
CA ARG A 2 -15.08 -16.30 2.63
C ARG A 2 -15.26 -15.02 3.45
N PRO A 3 -14.24 -14.14 3.56
CA PRO A 3 -14.43 -12.81 4.13
C PRO A 3 -15.40 -12.00 3.27
N VAL A 4 -16.05 -11.01 3.88
CA VAL A 4 -16.94 -10.06 3.18
C VAL A 4 -16.26 -8.73 2.88
N LEU A 5 -15.13 -8.46 3.53
CA LEU A 5 -14.34 -7.25 3.31
C LEU A 5 -12.86 -7.62 3.19
N ALA A 6 -12.15 -6.95 2.29
CA ALA A 6 -10.70 -6.96 2.24
C ALA A 6 -10.18 -5.54 2.00
N PHE A 7 -9.01 -5.27 2.55
CA PHE A 7 -8.30 -3.99 2.47
C PHE A 7 -6.85 -4.28 2.09
N GLY A 8 -6.31 -3.52 1.16
CA GLY A 8 -4.94 -3.69 0.67
C GLY A 8 -4.46 -2.42 -0.01
N ASN A 9 -3.24 -2.44 -0.53
CA ASN A 9 -2.58 -1.23 -1.03
C ASN A 9 -1.66 -1.50 -2.24
N SER A 10 -1.47 -2.77 -2.61
CA SER A 10 -0.56 -3.16 -3.68
C SER A 10 -1.10 -4.30 -4.55
N GLY A 11 -0.44 -4.54 -5.69
CA GLY A 11 -0.82 -5.62 -6.60
C GLY A 11 -0.65 -7.03 -6.02
N SER A 12 0.15 -7.23 -4.96
CA SER A 12 0.23 -8.55 -4.31
C SER A 12 -1.07 -8.92 -3.59
N ASP A 13 -1.90 -7.93 -3.25
CA ASP A 13 -3.16 -8.13 -2.54
C ASP A 13 -4.30 -8.58 -3.49
N THR A 14 -4.12 -8.46 -4.81
CA THR A 14 -5.13 -8.82 -5.84
C THR A 14 -5.72 -10.21 -5.63
N SER A 15 -4.91 -11.20 -5.23
CA SER A 15 -5.40 -12.56 -4.97
C SER A 15 -6.39 -12.62 -3.79
N MET A 16 -6.11 -11.89 -2.71
CA MET A 16 -7.00 -11.75 -1.55
C MET A 16 -8.26 -10.98 -1.93
N MET A 17 -8.14 -9.88 -2.67
CA MET A 17 -9.28 -9.08 -3.11
C MET A 17 -10.25 -9.89 -3.96
N ASN A 18 -9.72 -10.58 -4.98
CA ASN A 18 -10.51 -11.43 -5.87
C ASN A 18 -11.18 -12.57 -5.12
N TYR A 19 -10.53 -13.12 -4.07
CA TYR A 19 -11.13 -14.16 -3.26
C TYR A 19 -12.37 -13.67 -2.49
N VAL A 20 -12.38 -12.41 -2.04
CA VAL A 20 -13.49 -11.80 -1.29
C VAL A 20 -14.67 -11.47 -2.20
N ILE A 21 -14.44 -10.80 -3.33
CA ILE A 21 -15.51 -10.35 -4.24
C ILE A 21 -15.94 -11.39 -5.27
N ASP A 22 -15.40 -12.62 -5.17
CA ASP A 22 -15.78 -13.72 -6.04
C ASP A 22 -17.28 -14.02 -5.95
N LYS A 23 -17.93 -14.29 -7.09
CA LYS A 23 -19.36 -14.67 -7.17
C LYS A 23 -19.76 -15.89 -6.33
N ARG A 24 -18.80 -16.73 -5.91
CA ARG A 24 -19.02 -17.86 -5.00
C ARG A 24 -19.21 -17.40 -3.55
N ASN A 25 -18.98 -16.13 -3.24
CA ASN A 25 -19.34 -15.54 -1.96
C ASN A 25 -20.86 -15.29 -1.95
N PRO A 26 -21.62 -15.95 -1.07
CA PRO A 26 -23.08 -15.79 -1.04
C PRO A 26 -23.52 -14.48 -0.36
N TYR A 27 -22.59 -13.72 0.24
CA TYR A 27 -22.87 -12.48 0.96
C TYR A 27 -22.40 -11.27 0.14
N PRO A 28 -23.01 -10.09 0.34
CA PRO A 28 -22.46 -8.84 -0.17
C PRO A 28 -21.02 -8.67 0.30
N ALA A 29 -20.11 -8.45 -0.64
CA ALA A 29 -18.69 -8.35 -0.38
C ALA A 29 -18.06 -7.17 -1.12
N ALA A 30 -17.02 -6.59 -0.54
CA ALA A 30 -16.29 -5.47 -1.12
C ALA A 30 -14.79 -5.59 -0.85
N ALA A 31 -13.99 -5.07 -1.79
CA ALA A 31 -12.55 -4.99 -1.69
C ALA A 31 -12.12 -3.52 -1.83
N PHE A 32 -11.37 -3.01 -0.86
CA PHE A 32 -10.91 -1.64 -0.81
C PHE A 32 -9.40 -1.59 -1.02
N MET A 33 -8.95 -0.69 -1.89
CA MET A 33 -7.53 -0.52 -2.21
C MET A 33 -7.09 0.90 -1.89
N VAL A 34 -6.19 1.05 -0.92
CA VAL A 34 -5.56 2.32 -0.60
C VAL A 34 -4.62 2.72 -1.73
N VAL A 35 -4.77 3.95 -2.22
CA VAL A 35 -3.83 4.61 -3.12
C VAL A 35 -3.01 5.56 -2.26
N ALA A 36 -1.70 5.33 -2.21
CA ALA A 36 -0.76 6.19 -1.52
C ALA A 36 -0.42 7.41 -2.40
N ASP A 37 -1.34 8.36 -2.48
CA ASP A 37 -1.31 9.57 -3.32
C ASP A 37 -1.05 10.87 -2.53
N ASP A 38 -0.62 10.75 -1.28
CA ASP A 38 -0.28 11.88 -0.42
C ASP A 38 1.24 11.92 -0.16
N ASP A 39 1.93 12.79 -0.90
CA ASP A 39 3.37 13.04 -0.76
C ASP A 39 3.69 14.18 0.22
N VAL A 40 2.67 14.76 0.87
CA VAL A 40 2.82 15.83 1.86
C VAL A 40 2.77 15.26 3.26
N ARG A 41 1.66 14.61 3.62
CA ARG A 41 1.44 13.99 4.94
C ARG A 41 2.06 12.60 5.06
N GLU A 42 2.36 11.97 3.93
CA GLU A 42 2.97 10.64 3.81
C GLU A 42 4.03 10.61 2.69
N TRP A 43 4.70 9.47 2.45
CA TRP A 43 5.62 9.26 1.32
C TRP A 43 4.89 8.69 0.08
N GLY A 44 3.59 8.98 -0.06
CA GLY A 44 2.75 8.46 -1.13
C GLY A 44 2.96 9.18 -2.46
N THR A 45 3.65 8.54 -3.40
CA THR A 45 3.96 9.12 -4.72
C THR A 45 3.08 8.58 -5.86
N GLN A 46 2.06 7.78 -5.53
CA GLN A 46 1.20 7.17 -6.55
C GLN A 46 0.29 8.20 -7.18
N ASN A 47 0.08 8.10 -8.50
CA ASN A 47 -0.91 8.91 -9.19
C ASN A 47 -2.33 8.38 -8.93
N TRP A 48 -3.19 9.22 -8.36
CA TRP A 48 -4.58 8.88 -8.04
C TRP A 48 -5.37 8.47 -9.27
N GLU A 49 -5.31 9.23 -10.35
CA GLU A 49 -6.12 8.99 -11.55
C GLU A 49 -5.82 7.62 -12.16
N GLU A 50 -4.54 7.31 -12.32
CA GLU A 50 -4.07 6.05 -12.88
C GLU A 50 -4.38 4.86 -11.97
N LYS A 51 -4.01 4.94 -10.68
CA LYS A 51 -4.18 3.81 -9.76
C LYS A 51 -5.64 3.54 -9.42
N SER A 52 -6.43 4.60 -9.23
CA SER A 52 -7.87 4.44 -8.95
C SER A 52 -8.60 3.84 -10.15
N ALA A 53 -8.22 4.18 -11.39
CA ALA A 53 -8.76 3.55 -12.59
C ALA A 53 -8.41 2.06 -12.65
N GLN A 54 -7.14 1.69 -12.45
CA GLN A 54 -6.68 0.30 -12.43
C GLN A 54 -7.43 -0.55 -11.37
N TYR A 55 -7.67 0.01 -10.19
CA TYR A 55 -8.41 -0.69 -9.13
C TYR A 55 -9.90 -0.82 -9.46
N LYS A 56 -10.53 0.20 -10.03
CA LYS A 56 -11.94 0.14 -10.47
C LYS A 56 -12.15 -0.89 -11.57
N GLU A 57 -11.22 -1.01 -12.53
CA GLU A 57 -11.26 -2.04 -13.58
C GLU A 57 -11.26 -3.47 -13.01
N GLN A 58 -10.59 -3.68 -11.88
CA GLN A 58 -10.56 -4.96 -11.16
C GLN A 58 -11.79 -5.19 -10.26
N GLY A 59 -12.71 -4.21 -10.19
CA GLY A 59 -13.89 -4.27 -9.32
C GLY A 59 -13.61 -3.88 -7.87
N TYR A 60 -12.47 -3.24 -7.59
CA TYR A 60 -12.10 -2.76 -6.25
C TYR A 60 -12.55 -1.30 -6.06
N ILE A 61 -12.70 -0.91 -4.80
CA ILE A 61 -13.05 0.44 -4.37
C ILE A 61 -11.75 1.15 -3.97
N PRO A 62 -11.23 2.10 -4.77
CA PRO A 62 -10.04 2.84 -4.40
C PRO A 62 -10.33 3.84 -3.28
N VAL A 63 -9.35 4.05 -2.41
CA VAL A 63 -9.39 5.00 -1.29
C VAL A 63 -8.16 5.88 -1.38
N SER A 64 -8.34 7.19 -1.49
CA SER A 64 -7.25 8.17 -1.56
C SER A 64 -6.74 8.47 -0.15
N MET A 65 -5.44 8.33 0.08
CA MET A 65 -4.84 8.84 1.31
C MET A 65 -4.95 10.36 1.38
N LYS A 66 -4.86 11.05 0.24
CA LYS A 66 -4.90 12.51 0.17
C LYS A 66 -6.28 13.09 0.48
N THR A 67 -7.36 12.50 -0.04
CA THR A 67 -8.71 13.10 0.06
C THR A 67 -9.62 12.42 1.07
N ASP A 68 -9.46 11.12 1.31
CA ASP A 68 -10.43 10.36 2.11
C ASP A 68 -9.99 10.23 3.57
N PHE A 69 -8.68 10.35 3.84
CA PHE A 69 -8.16 10.29 5.19
C PHE A 69 -8.09 11.70 5.77
N ALA A 70 -8.89 11.93 6.82
CA ALA A 70 -8.85 13.18 7.57
C ALA A 70 -7.45 13.39 8.20
N GLU A 71 -6.87 12.32 8.74
CA GLU A 71 -5.57 12.28 9.37
C GLU A 71 -4.83 11.00 8.95
N ILE A 72 -3.52 11.08 8.73
CA ILE A 72 -2.66 9.91 8.45
C ILE A 72 -2.08 9.36 9.75
N TYR A 73 -1.58 10.25 10.58
CA TYR A 73 -0.99 9.94 11.87
C TYR A 73 -1.75 10.67 12.99
N PRO A 74 -1.80 10.09 14.20
CA PRO A 74 -2.37 10.76 15.36
C PRO A 74 -1.67 12.09 15.69
N GLU A 75 -2.32 12.88 16.55
CA GLU A 75 -1.79 14.17 17.01
C GLU A 75 -0.34 14.07 17.50
N ASN A 76 0.46 15.09 17.14
CA ASN A 76 1.90 15.20 17.40
C ASN A 76 2.83 14.24 16.65
N ILE A 77 2.32 13.45 15.71
CA ILE A 77 3.14 12.63 14.82
C ILE A 77 3.09 13.21 13.40
N THR A 78 4.27 13.46 12.83
CA THR A 78 4.43 13.96 11.47
C THR A 78 5.37 13.06 10.68
N LYS A 79 5.21 13.06 9.36
CA LYS A 79 6.17 12.44 8.44
C LYS A 79 7.58 12.95 8.73
N ALA A 80 8.55 12.03 8.79
CA ALA A 80 9.96 12.37 8.94
C ALA A 80 10.56 12.88 7.62
N ASP A 81 11.74 13.49 7.68
CA ASP A 81 12.45 13.94 6.48
C ASP A 81 12.93 12.77 5.62
N THR A 82 13.18 11.60 6.23
CA THR A 82 13.63 10.38 5.56
C THR A 82 12.73 9.20 5.92
N GLN A 83 12.42 8.36 4.93
CA GLN A 83 11.50 7.23 5.10
C GLN A 83 12.16 6.02 5.79
N TYR A 84 13.43 5.78 5.49
CA TYR A 84 14.20 4.68 6.05
C TYR A 84 15.58 5.18 6.44
N THR A 85 15.96 4.94 7.69
CA THR A 85 17.33 5.06 8.15
C THR A 85 17.84 3.66 8.33
N GLU A 86 18.87 3.29 7.57
CA GLU A 86 19.53 2.00 7.76
C GLU A 86 20.09 1.96 9.19
N PRO A 87 19.71 0.96 10.01
CA PRO A 87 20.30 0.85 11.33
C PRO A 87 21.79 0.62 11.18
N GLU A 88 22.61 1.32 11.99
CA GLU A 88 24.04 1.06 12.03
C GLU A 88 24.25 -0.40 12.45
N THR A 89 24.57 -1.24 11.47
CA THR A 89 25.05 -2.58 11.73
C THR A 89 26.47 -2.41 12.24
N ALA A 90 26.69 -2.76 13.51
CA ALA A 90 28.04 -2.98 14.02
C ALA A 90 28.59 -4.26 13.37
N ASP A 91 28.96 -4.21 12.09
CA ASP A 91 29.61 -5.31 11.38
C ASP A 91 31.09 -4.98 11.13
N THR A 92 31.92 -5.43 12.07
CA THR A 92 33.34 -5.69 11.82
C THR A 92 33.45 -6.94 10.94
N GLY A 93 33.21 -6.79 9.63
CA GLY A 93 33.22 -7.88 8.66
C GLY A 93 33.91 -7.48 7.37
N ALA A 94 35.06 -8.10 7.08
CA ALA A 94 35.98 -7.75 6.01
C ALA A 94 35.35 -7.60 4.61
N ALA A 95 35.81 -6.58 3.87
CA ALA A 95 35.47 -6.34 2.48
C ALA A 95 35.98 -7.47 1.56
N GLU A 96 35.08 -8.16 0.86
CA GLU A 96 35.43 -8.96 -0.32
C GLU A 96 35.21 -8.12 -1.59
N THR A 97 36.32 -7.84 -2.28
CA THR A 97 36.35 -7.17 -3.58
C THR A 97 35.86 -8.14 -4.65
N LYS A 98 34.76 -7.82 -5.35
CA LYS A 98 34.33 -8.57 -6.53
C LYS A 98 34.76 -7.83 -7.80
N THR A 99 35.81 -8.33 -8.45
CA THR A 99 36.25 -7.89 -9.78
C THR A 99 35.27 -8.42 -10.83
N ALA A 100 34.73 -7.54 -11.67
CA ALA A 100 33.96 -7.93 -12.85
C ALA A 100 34.91 -8.26 -14.01
N ALA A 101 34.59 -9.32 -14.75
CA ALA A 101 35.27 -9.78 -15.96
C ALA A 101 34.99 -8.88 -17.17
#